data_AF-A0A947R353-F1
#
_entry.id   AF-A0A947R353-F1
#
_cell.length_a   1.000
_cell.length_b   1.000
_cell.length_c   1.000
_cell.angle_alpha   90.00
_cell.angle_beta   90.00
_cell.angle_gamma   90.00
#
_symmetry.space_group_name_H-M   'P 1'
#
loop_
_entity.id
_entity.type
_entity.pdbx_description
1 polymer ?
#
loop_
_entity_poly.entity_id
_entity_poly.type
_entity_poly.pdbx_seq_one_letter_code
_entity_poly.pdbx_strand_id
1 'polypeptide(L)'
;MMTDYNTEQLETLDMIVNVLPRMPEKEIIELKDSASDYLQFRQDMASFSDTYLAPLCKKKCHDTGLSACCTKDGIITYFTDMVLNVLFSDEKKISILKNTLSRSNTHTTCVYLSEKGCLWTIKPIVCEMFFCDWLIEESSVTDASFARQIEAFRIRQKLYTWPDKPVFFNTVETLFLEKGIESSLMYFHFSPGLKQIKKKAGVQ
;
A
#
# COMPACT_ATOMS: atom_id res chain seq x y z
N MET A 1 -5.16 -21.15 13.60
CA MET A 1 -3.94 -20.45 14.05
C MET A 1 -3.64 -19.39 13.01
N MET A 2 -3.55 -18.12 13.41
CA MET A 2 -3.26 -17.02 12.46
C MET A 2 -1.91 -17.28 11.78
N THR A 3 -1.79 -16.85 10.52
CA THR A 3 -0.50 -16.90 9.81
C THR A 3 0.43 -15.82 10.37
N ASP A 4 1.75 -15.98 10.21
CA ASP A 4 2.71 -14.96 10.63
C ASP A 4 2.43 -13.61 9.96
N TYR A 5 2.03 -13.64 8.68
CA TYR A 5 1.56 -12.46 7.95
C TYR A 5 0.36 -11.82 8.67
N ASN A 6 -0.71 -12.58 8.92
CA ASN A 6 -1.91 -12.07 9.60
C ASN A 6 -1.58 -11.41 10.94
N THR A 7 -0.72 -12.05 11.74
CA THR A 7 -0.28 -11.55 13.04
C THR A 7 0.48 -10.23 12.89
N GLU A 8 1.51 -10.19 12.03
CA GLU A 8 2.31 -8.99 11.78
C GLU A 8 1.44 -7.79 11.35
N GLN A 9 0.51 -8.04 10.44
CA GLN A 9 -0.39 -7.02 9.92
C GLN A 9 -1.36 -6.52 11.00
N LEU A 10 -1.90 -7.43 11.82
CA LEU A 10 -2.82 -7.08 12.90
C LEU A 10 -2.12 -6.27 13.99
N GLU A 11 -0.93 -6.70 14.43
CA GLU A 11 -0.14 -6.02 15.45
C GLU A 11 0.18 -4.59 15.03
N THR A 12 0.61 -4.39 13.79
CA THR A 12 0.89 -3.05 13.27
C THR A 12 -0.37 -2.19 13.22
N LEU A 13 -1.49 -2.74 12.75
CA LEU A 13 -2.77 -2.03 12.70
C LEU A 13 -3.24 -1.63 14.11
N ASP A 14 -3.08 -2.51 15.10
CA ASP A 14 -3.39 -2.24 16.50
C ASP A 14 -2.54 -1.09 17.07
N MET A 15 -1.23 -1.07 16.81
CA MET A 15 -0.36 0.02 17.23
C MET A 15 -0.84 1.37 16.69
N ILE A 16 -1.17 1.42 15.40
CA ILE A 16 -1.60 2.65 14.72
C ILE A 16 -2.95 3.13 15.25
N VAL A 17 -3.94 2.23 15.38
CA VAL A 17 -5.28 2.55 15.90
C VAL A 17 -5.23 3.04 17.34
N ASN A 18 -4.28 2.55 18.14
CA ASN A 18 -4.12 2.96 19.53
C ASN A 18 -3.39 4.31 19.69
N VAL A 19 -2.46 4.66 18.80
CA VAL A 19 -1.65 5.88 18.92
C VAL A 19 -2.32 7.09 18.26
N LEU A 20 -2.96 6.93 17.10
CA LEU A 20 -3.53 8.04 16.33
C LEU A 20 -4.52 8.91 17.14
N PRO A 21 -5.47 8.34 17.92
CA PRO A 21 -6.40 9.14 18.73
C PRO A 21 -5.74 9.92 19.88
N ARG A 22 -4.50 9.57 20.24
CA ARG A 22 -3.73 10.21 21.32
C ARG A 22 -2.78 11.28 20.79
N MET A 23 -2.62 11.39 19.47
CA MET A 23 -1.81 12.44 18.86
C MET A 23 -2.53 13.78 18.95
N PRO A 24 -1.79 14.90 19.10
CA PRO A 24 -2.36 16.23 18.99
C PRO A 24 -3.08 16.41 17.66
N GLU A 25 -4.27 17.04 17.69
CA GLU A 25 -5.08 17.29 16.49
C GLU A 25 -4.28 18.00 15.39
N LYS A 26 -3.44 18.96 15.77
CA LYS A 26 -2.54 19.65 14.85
C LYS A 26 -1.62 18.70 14.08
N GLU A 27 -1.02 17.71 14.75
CA GLU A 27 -0.15 16.74 14.08
C GLU A 27 -0.92 15.81 13.15
N ILE A 28 -2.16 15.46 13.49
CA ILE A 28 -3.04 14.69 12.61
C ILE A 28 -3.38 15.49 11.35
N ILE A 29 -3.67 16.78 11.49
CA ILE A 29 -3.92 17.68 10.36
C ILE A 29 -2.66 17.79 9.49
N GLU A 30 -1.49 18.06 10.09
CA GLU A 30 -0.22 18.15 9.37
C GLU A 30 0.14 16.85 8.64
N LEU A 31 -0.11 15.69 9.27
CA LEU A 31 0.10 14.39 8.64
C LEU A 31 -0.84 14.18 7.45
N LYS A 32 -2.12 14.56 7.55
CA LYS A 32 -3.07 14.50 6.43
C LYS A 32 -2.67 15.44 5.30
N ASP A 33 -2.29 16.67 5.63
CA ASP A 33 -1.88 17.69 4.67
C ASP A 33 -0.62 17.25 3.91
N SER A 34 0.37 16.71 4.63
CA SER A 34 1.60 16.17 4.03
C SER A 34 1.36 14.96 3.11
N ALA A 35 0.23 14.26 3.27
CA ALA A 35 -0.16 13.15 2.42
C ALA A 35 -0.84 13.60 1.11
N SER A 36 -1.21 14.88 0.96
CA SER A 36 -2.05 15.36 -0.15
C SER A 36 -1.50 15.01 -1.53
N ASP A 37 -0.21 15.29 -1.78
CA ASP A 37 0.42 14.98 -3.07
C ASP A 37 0.45 13.47 -3.35
N TYR A 38 0.67 12.66 -2.31
CA TYR A 38 0.63 11.22 -2.42
C TYR A 38 -0.79 10.74 -2.75
N LEU A 39 -1.81 11.26 -2.07
CA LEU A 39 -3.21 10.91 -2.33
C LEU A 39 -3.66 11.32 -3.73
N GLN A 40 -3.20 12.48 -4.24
CA GLN A 40 -3.45 12.86 -5.63
C GLN A 40 -2.83 11.86 -6.60
N PHE A 41 -1.58 11.45 -6.36
CA PHE A 41 -0.96 10.37 -7.13
C PHE A 41 -1.78 9.06 -7.08
N ARG A 42 -2.32 8.69 -5.92
CA ARG A 42 -3.16 7.50 -5.78
C ARG A 42 -4.48 7.64 -6.54
N GLN A 43 -5.09 8.83 -6.55
CA GLN A 43 -6.32 9.09 -7.29
C GLN A 43 -6.10 9.04 -8.81
N ASP A 44 -5.00 9.61 -9.30
CA ASP A 44 -4.62 9.55 -10.71
C ASP A 44 -4.43 8.09 -11.15
N MET A 45 -3.75 7.30 -10.33
CA MET A 45 -3.50 5.88 -10.61
C MET A 45 -4.79 5.06 -10.57
N ALA A 46 -5.67 5.30 -9.60
CA ALA A 46 -6.98 4.65 -9.53
C ALA A 46 -7.82 4.96 -10.79
N SER A 47 -7.85 6.22 -11.21
CA SER A 47 -8.57 6.65 -12.41
C SER A 47 -8.03 5.98 -13.69
N PHE A 48 -6.70 5.88 -13.80
CA PHE A 48 -6.04 5.13 -14.87
C PHE A 48 -6.39 3.64 -14.82
N SER A 49 -6.34 3.03 -13.63
CA SER A 49 -6.69 1.62 -13.43
C SER A 49 -8.12 1.32 -13.85
N ASP A 50 -9.08 2.13 -13.42
CA ASP A 50 -10.49 1.92 -13.74
C ASP A 50 -10.78 2.09 -15.24
N THR A 51 -10.11 3.03 -15.88
CA THR A 51 -10.30 3.31 -17.31
C THR A 51 -9.69 2.22 -18.18
N TYR A 52 -8.45 1.80 -17.90
CA TYR A 52 -7.68 0.96 -18.81
C TYR A 52 -7.48 -0.47 -18.33
N LEU A 53 -7.29 -0.67 -17.02
CA LEU A 53 -6.93 -1.99 -16.48
C LEU A 53 -8.15 -2.82 -16.12
N ALA A 54 -9.19 -2.23 -15.52
CA ALA A 54 -10.37 -2.96 -15.06
C ALA A 54 -11.04 -3.79 -16.18
N PRO A 55 -11.23 -3.29 -17.42
CA PRO A 55 -11.80 -4.10 -18.50
C PRO A 55 -10.92 -5.30 -18.89
N LEU A 56 -9.59 -5.12 -18.91
CA LEU A 56 -8.61 -6.13 -19.31
C LEU A 56 -8.46 -7.20 -18.22
N CYS A 57 -8.33 -6.77 -16.96
CA CYS A 57 -8.24 -7.64 -15.78
C CYS A 57 -9.53 -8.44 -15.57
N LYS A 58 -10.72 -7.85 -15.81
CA LYS A 58 -11.99 -8.58 -15.71
C LYS A 58 -12.02 -9.77 -16.66
N LYS A 59 -11.76 -9.51 -17.95
CA LYS A 59 -11.82 -10.52 -19.01
C LYS A 59 -10.80 -11.65 -18.83
N LYS A 60 -9.58 -11.34 -18.40
CA LYS A 60 -8.50 -12.33 -18.32
C LYS A 60 -8.33 -12.99 -16.96
N CYS A 61 -8.64 -12.32 -15.86
CA CYS A 61 -8.30 -12.77 -14.51
C CYS A 61 -9.51 -13.01 -13.62
N HIS A 62 -10.49 -12.09 -13.63
CA HIS A 62 -11.69 -12.23 -12.80
C HIS A 62 -12.58 -13.37 -13.32
N ASP A 63 -12.83 -13.41 -14.63
CA ASP A 63 -13.71 -14.42 -15.23
C ASP A 63 -13.06 -15.82 -15.30
N THR A 64 -11.73 -15.90 -15.21
CA THR A 64 -10.96 -17.16 -15.30
C THR A 64 -10.49 -17.67 -13.94
N GLY A 65 -10.58 -16.87 -12.88
CA GLY A 65 -10.08 -17.19 -11.54
C GLY A 65 -8.55 -17.21 -11.40
N LEU A 66 -7.80 -16.73 -12.40
CA LEU A 66 -6.33 -16.79 -12.43
C LEU A 66 -5.62 -15.70 -11.61
N SER A 67 -6.34 -14.65 -11.18
CA SER A 67 -5.88 -13.39 -10.57
C SER A 67 -4.49 -13.42 -9.91
N ALA A 68 -3.43 -13.29 -10.71
CA ALA A 68 -2.03 -13.29 -10.25
C ALA A 68 -1.74 -12.20 -9.20
N CYS A 69 -2.40 -11.04 -9.34
CA CYS A 69 -2.26 -9.88 -8.44
C CYS A 69 -2.94 -10.06 -7.07
N CYS A 70 -3.78 -11.09 -6.89
CA CYS A 70 -4.50 -11.37 -5.64
C CYS A 70 -4.31 -12.83 -5.20
N THR A 71 -3.13 -13.40 -5.48
CA THR A 71 -2.76 -14.77 -5.09
C THR A 71 -2.51 -14.89 -3.59
N LYS A 72 -2.35 -16.14 -3.15
CA LYS A 72 -2.23 -16.52 -1.74
C LYS A 72 -0.95 -15.98 -1.12
N ASP A 73 -1.07 -15.58 0.15
CA ASP A 73 -0.09 -14.88 0.99
C ASP A 73 0.07 -13.41 0.59
N GLY A 74 -0.31 -12.52 1.50
CA GLY A 74 -0.69 -11.15 1.17
C GLY A 74 0.41 -10.30 0.54
N ILE A 75 0.01 -9.11 0.11
CA ILE A 75 0.89 -8.10 -0.47
C ILE A 75 1.84 -7.53 0.60
N ILE A 76 3.05 -7.15 0.19
CA ILE A 76 3.90 -6.29 1.03
C ILE A 76 3.13 -5.00 1.32
N THR A 77 2.98 -4.70 2.60
CA THR A 77 2.36 -3.49 3.13
C THR A 77 3.45 -2.70 3.85
N TYR A 78 3.59 -1.42 3.52
CA TYR A 78 4.43 -0.55 4.33
C TYR A 78 3.66 -0.06 5.54
N PHE A 79 4.36 0.27 6.62
CA PHE A 79 3.77 0.93 7.78
C PHE A 79 2.93 2.16 7.38
N THR A 80 3.47 2.98 6.47
CA THR A 80 2.79 4.16 5.93
C THR A 80 1.49 3.84 5.21
N ASP A 81 1.39 2.70 4.51
CA ASP A 81 0.12 2.29 3.88
C ASP A 81 -0.97 2.11 4.95
N MET A 82 -0.65 1.46 6.07
CA MET A 82 -1.59 1.28 7.19
C MET A 82 -1.98 2.60 7.85
N VAL A 83 -1.01 3.49 8.10
CA VAL A 83 -1.26 4.80 8.72
C VAL A 83 -2.28 5.58 7.90
N LEU A 84 -2.06 5.68 6.58
CA LEU A 84 -2.97 6.38 5.69
C LEU A 84 -4.33 5.69 5.65
N ASN A 85 -4.37 4.36 5.57
CA ASN A 85 -5.64 3.66 5.53
C ASN A 85 -6.46 3.90 6.81
N VAL A 86 -5.83 3.97 7.99
CA VAL A 86 -6.52 4.32 9.24
C VAL A 86 -6.97 5.79 9.26
N LEU A 87 -6.11 6.72 8.84
CA LEU A 87 -6.43 8.16 8.82
C LEU A 87 -7.61 8.54 7.92
N PHE A 88 -7.80 7.79 6.84
CA PHE A 88 -8.78 8.08 5.79
C PHE A 88 -9.91 7.05 5.69
N SER A 89 -10.02 6.13 6.65
CA SER A 89 -11.16 5.21 6.77
C SER A 89 -12.04 5.56 7.96
N ASP A 90 -13.32 5.18 7.88
CA ASP A 90 -14.19 5.16 9.04
C ASP A 90 -13.87 3.98 9.98
N GLU A 91 -14.30 4.09 11.23
CA GLU A 91 -14.06 3.07 12.27
C GLU A 91 -14.64 1.69 11.91
N LYS A 92 -15.73 1.64 11.14
CA LYS A 92 -16.37 0.36 10.75
C LYS A 92 -15.48 -0.39 9.78
N LYS A 93 -14.90 0.29 8.78
CA LYS A 93 -13.95 -0.31 7.83
C LYS A 93 -12.70 -0.82 8.54
N ILE A 94 -12.15 -0.05 9.48
CA ILE A 94 -11.00 -0.49 10.27
C ILE A 94 -11.35 -1.69 11.16
N SER A 95 -12.52 -1.70 11.77
CA SER A 95 -13.00 -2.85 12.56
C SER A 95 -13.15 -4.11 11.72
N ILE A 96 -13.67 -4.00 10.49
CA ILE A 96 -13.76 -5.11 9.54
C ILE A 96 -12.36 -5.62 9.18
N LEU A 97 -11.41 -4.72 8.90
CA LEU A 97 -10.03 -5.08 8.58
C LEU A 97 -9.35 -5.84 9.72
N LYS A 98 -9.47 -5.35 10.96
CA LYS A 98 -8.96 -6.02 12.17
C LYS A 98 -9.57 -7.41 12.35
N ASN A 99 -10.89 -7.53 12.24
CA ASN A 99 -11.60 -8.80 12.35
C ASN A 99 -11.23 -9.81 11.26
N THR A 100 -10.82 -9.32 10.09
CA THR A 100 -10.36 -10.16 8.98
C THR A 100 -8.94 -10.67 9.26
N LEU A 101 -8.06 -9.79 9.73
CA LEU A 101 -6.69 -10.13 10.08
C LEU A 101 -6.60 -11.07 11.29
N SER A 102 -7.55 -11.00 12.23
CA SER A 102 -7.59 -11.90 13.40
C SER A 102 -8.00 -13.35 13.09
N ARG A 103 -8.25 -13.68 11.81
CA ARG A 103 -8.65 -15.01 11.35
C ARG A 103 -7.59 -15.57 10.40
N SER A 104 -7.38 -16.89 10.45
CA SER A 104 -6.54 -17.57 9.48
C SER A 104 -7.09 -17.36 8.06
N ASN A 105 -6.26 -16.91 7.12
CA ASN A 105 -6.65 -16.92 5.70
C ASN A 105 -6.67 -18.36 5.18
N THR A 106 -7.87 -18.91 5.01
CA THR A 106 -8.08 -20.27 4.47
C THR A 106 -8.34 -20.27 2.96
N HIS A 107 -8.38 -19.10 2.32
CA HIS A 107 -8.65 -18.97 0.90
C HIS A 107 -7.36 -19.02 0.07
N THR A 108 -7.51 -19.24 -1.23
CA THR A 108 -6.41 -19.17 -2.21
C THR A 108 -6.11 -17.74 -2.67
N THR A 109 -6.83 -16.76 -2.13
CA THR A 109 -6.76 -15.34 -2.50
C THR A 109 -6.20 -14.48 -1.38
N CYS A 110 -5.87 -13.23 -1.72
CA CYS A 110 -5.46 -12.19 -0.77
C CYS A 110 -6.43 -12.09 0.43
N VAL A 111 -5.89 -11.99 1.65
CA VAL A 111 -6.66 -11.91 2.92
C VAL A 111 -7.58 -10.69 2.98
N TYR A 112 -7.28 -9.64 2.21
CA TYR A 112 -8.07 -8.41 2.16
C TYR A 112 -9.16 -8.42 1.10
N LEU A 113 -9.29 -9.48 0.31
CA LEU A 113 -10.29 -9.57 -0.74
C LEU A 113 -11.57 -10.19 -0.19
N SER A 114 -12.66 -9.43 -0.20
CA SER A 114 -14.01 -9.88 0.14
C SER A 114 -14.90 -9.98 -1.10
N GLU A 115 -16.10 -10.54 -0.96
CA GLU A 115 -17.12 -10.53 -2.02
C GLU A 115 -17.49 -9.12 -2.49
N LYS A 116 -17.31 -8.10 -1.64
CA LYS A 116 -17.55 -6.68 -1.97
C LYS A 116 -16.32 -5.97 -2.54
N GLY A 117 -15.24 -6.71 -2.79
CA GLY A 117 -13.94 -6.18 -3.20
C GLY A 117 -12.94 -6.03 -2.07
N CYS A 118 -11.88 -5.26 -2.33
CA CYS A 118 -10.79 -5.02 -1.39
C CYS A 118 -11.29 -4.29 -0.13
N LEU A 119 -10.86 -4.75 1.04
CA LEU A 119 -11.20 -4.15 2.33
C LEU A 119 -10.43 -2.86 2.65
N TRP A 120 -9.37 -2.56 1.90
CA TRP A 120 -8.62 -1.31 2.04
C TRP A 120 -9.39 -0.15 1.41
N THR A 121 -9.47 0.98 2.12
CA THR A 121 -9.93 2.24 1.53
C THR A 121 -8.85 2.81 0.61
N ILE A 122 -7.60 2.77 1.06
CA ILE A 122 -6.43 3.12 0.26
C ILE A 122 -5.60 1.86 0.14
N LYS A 123 -5.56 1.22 -1.04
CA LYS A 123 -4.81 -0.03 -1.21
C LYS A 123 -3.32 0.20 -0.89
N PRO A 124 -2.57 -0.82 -0.44
CA PRO A 124 -1.12 -0.68 -0.32
C PRO A 124 -0.49 -0.34 -1.66
N ILE A 125 0.53 0.51 -1.65
CA ILE A 125 1.12 1.04 -2.89
C ILE A 125 1.64 -0.07 -3.82
N VAL A 126 2.16 -1.16 -3.25
CA VAL A 126 2.63 -2.33 -4.00
C VAL A 126 1.50 -2.98 -4.80
N CYS A 127 0.29 -3.03 -4.23
CA CYS A 127 -0.88 -3.60 -4.89
C CYS A 127 -1.44 -2.67 -5.97
N GLU A 128 -1.52 -1.36 -5.71
CA GLU A 128 -2.03 -0.40 -6.70
C GLU A 128 -1.10 -0.26 -7.89
N MET A 129 0.21 -0.38 -7.66
CA MET A 129 1.25 -0.28 -8.69
C MET A 129 1.60 -1.64 -9.31
N PHE A 130 0.82 -2.69 -9.05
CA PHE A 130 1.04 -3.98 -9.66
C PHE A 130 0.45 -4.03 -11.07
N PHE A 131 1.32 -4.22 -12.06
CA PHE A 131 0.94 -4.42 -13.46
C PHE A 131 1.48 -5.76 -13.92
N CYS A 132 0.64 -6.59 -14.54
CA CYS A 132 1.10 -7.85 -15.12
C CYS A 132 1.96 -7.58 -16.36
N ASP A 133 3.02 -8.36 -16.57
CA ASP A 133 3.91 -8.18 -17.74
C ASP A 133 3.14 -8.33 -19.06
N TRP A 134 2.29 -9.36 -19.16
CA TRP A 134 1.45 -9.58 -20.35
C TRP A 134 0.54 -8.38 -20.67
N LEU A 135 0.06 -7.67 -19.64
CA LEU A 135 -0.83 -6.52 -19.79
C LEU A 135 -0.05 -5.35 -20.38
N ILE A 136 1.17 -5.12 -19.89
CA ILE A 136 2.06 -4.09 -20.43
C ILE A 136 2.39 -4.44 -21.88
N GLU A 137 2.80 -5.67 -22.17
CA GLU A 137 3.18 -6.11 -23.51
C GLU A 137 2.03 -6.00 -24.51
N GLU A 138 0.86 -6.59 -24.23
CA GLU A 138 -0.28 -6.59 -25.14
C GLU A 138 -0.83 -5.17 -25.38
N SER A 139 -0.98 -4.36 -24.33
CA SER A 139 -1.53 -3.00 -24.47
C SER A 139 -0.55 -2.05 -25.15
N SER A 140 0.76 -2.27 -25.01
CA SER A 140 1.79 -1.44 -25.67
C SER A 140 1.88 -1.66 -27.18
N VAL A 141 1.47 -2.84 -27.66
CA VAL A 141 1.35 -3.10 -29.11
C VAL A 141 0.26 -2.22 -29.72
N THR A 142 -0.84 -2.01 -29.00
CA THR A 142 -1.98 -1.22 -29.47
C THR A 142 -1.85 0.27 -29.19
N ASP A 143 -1.21 0.66 -28.08
CA ASP A 143 -1.05 2.06 -27.67
C ASP A 143 0.28 2.27 -26.92
N ALA A 144 1.26 2.87 -27.61
CA ALA A 144 2.54 3.25 -27.01
C ALA A 144 2.41 4.34 -25.92
N SER A 145 1.27 5.02 -25.80
CA SER A 145 0.98 5.94 -24.69
C SER A 145 0.77 5.19 -23.37
N PHE A 146 0.26 3.96 -23.41
CA PHE A 146 -0.03 3.15 -22.23
C PHE A 146 1.24 2.81 -21.44
N ALA A 147 2.27 2.29 -22.10
CA ALA A 147 3.57 2.03 -21.49
C ALA A 147 4.19 3.29 -20.87
N ARG A 148 4.09 4.42 -21.58
CA ARG A 148 4.62 5.71 -21.10
C ARG A 148 3.90 6.18 -19.84
N GLN A 149 2.58 6.01 -19.76
CA GLN A 149 1.82 6.34 -18.57
C GLN A 149 2.20 5.46 -17.37
N ILE A 150 2.34 4.13 -17.57
CA ILE A 150 2.81 3.22 -16.52
C ILE A 150 4.20 3.63 -16.01
N GLU A 151 5.12 3.94 -16.91
CA GLU A 151 6.46 4.38 -16.50
C GLU A 151 6.42 5.72 -15.77
N ALA A 152 5.56 6.66 -16.19
CA ALA A 152 5.36 7.90 -15.46
C ALA A 152 4.85 7.66 -14.03
N PHE A 153 3.92 6.71 -13.82
CA PHE A 153 3.48 6.31 -12.48
C PHE A 153 4.60 5.67 -11.67
N ARG A 154 5.44 4.80 -12.26
CA ARG A 154 6.60 4.20 -11.58
C ARG A 154 7.62 5.25 -11.14
N ILE A 155 7.89 6.25 -11.98
CA ILE A 155 8.77 7.37 -11.63
C ILE A 155 8.17 8.18 -10.47
N ARG A 156 6.87 8.50 -10.52
CA ARG A 156 6.17 9.19 -9.42
C ARG A 156 6.19 8.39 -8.12
N GLN A 157 5.96 7.08 -8.18
CA GLN A 157 6.00 6.18 -7.03
C GLN A 157 7.34 6.26 -6.27
N LYS A 158 8.47 6.37 -6.99
CA LYS A 158 9.80 6.50 -6.39
C LYS A 158 9.94 7.73 -5.51
N LEU A 159 9.19 8.80 -5.79
CA LEU A 159 9.19 10.02 -4.94
C LEU A 159 8.71 9.73 -3.51
N TYR A 160 7.94 8.67 -3.32
CA TYR A 160 7.34 8.32 -2.03
C TYR A 160 7.99 7.10 -1.38
N THR A 161 8.64 6.23 -2.17
CA THR A 161 9.07 4.90 -1.71
C THR A 161 10.53 4.55 -2.01
N TRP A 162 11.27 5.37 -2.75
CA TRP A 162 12.66 5.09 -3.08
C TRP A 162 13.61 6.01 -2.30
N PRO A 163 14.32 5.50 -1.27
CA PRO A 163 14.98 6.36 -0.29
C PRO A 163 16.40 6.72 -0.69
N ASP A 164 16.63 7.04 -1.96
CA ASP A 164 17.84 7.74 -2.43
C ASP A 164 17.76 9.26 -2.21
N LYS A 165 16.66 9.71 -1.60
CA LYS A 165 16.38 11.05 -1.10
C LYS A 165 15.37 10.95 0.05
N PRO A 166 15.08 12.05 0.78
CA PRO A 166 13.95 12.08 1.70
C PRO A 166 12.65 11.74 0.97
N VAL A 167 11.93 10.74 1.47
CA VAL A 167 10.66 10.29 0.90
C VAL A 167 9.58 10.22 1.96
N PHE A 168 8.33 10.43 1.53
CA PHE A 168 7.17 10.50 2.41
C PHE A 168 7.05 9.30 3.35
N PHE A 169 7.28 8.07 2.86
CA PHE A 169 7.13 6.87 3.69
C PHE A 169 8.15 6.83 4.83
N ASN A 170 9.40 7.27 4.59
CA ASN A 170 10.41 7.38 5.63
C ASN A 170 10.02 8.43 6.67
N THR A 171 9.47 9.57 6.25
CA THR A 171 9.01 10.64 7.15
C THR A 171 7.89 10.17 8.07
N VAL A 172 6.90 9.45 7.54
CA VAL A 172 5.80 8.90 8.35
C VAL A 172 6.32 7.87 9.34
N GLU A 173 7.21 6.97 8.94
CA GLU A 173 7.81 6.01 9.87
C GLU A 173 8.61 6.70 10.98
N THR A 174 9.40 7.73 10.65
CA THR A 174 10.15 8.52 11.65
C THR A 174 9.21 9.17 12.68
N LEU A 175 8.11 9.78 12.23
CA LEU A 175 7.12 10.40 13.12
C LEU A 175 6.55 9.42 14.16
N PHE A 176 6.32 8.17 13.78
CA PHE A 176 5.78 7.15 14.67
C PHE A 176 6.87 6.52 15.57
N LEU A 177 8.10 6.38 15.07
CA LEU A 177 9.25 5.98 15.88
C LEU A 177 9.53 6.97 17.01
N GLU A 178 9.45 8.27 16.74
CA GLU A 178 9.59 9.33 17.75
C GLU A 178 8.52 9.26 18.86
N LYS A 179 7.40 8.57 18.57
CA LYS A 179 6.32 8.30 19.52
C LYS A 179 6.46 6.93 20.21
N GLY A 180 7.57 6.25 20.01
CA GLY A 180 7.87 4.93 20.59
C GLY A 180 7.11 3.78 19.94
N ILE A 181 6.57 3.97 18.73
CA ILE A 181 5.94 2.90 17.96
C ILE A 181 7.00 2.25 17.08
N GLU A 182 7.17 0.94 17.24
CA GLU A 182 8.09 0.13 16.45
C GLU A 182 7.33 -1.04 15.82
N SER A 183 7.29 -1.07 14.49
CA SER A 183 6.62 -2.12 13.71
C SER A 183 7.60 -2.73 12.72
N SER A 184 7.51 -4.04 12.49
CA SER A 184 8.32 -4.72 11.46
C SER A 184 8.03 -4.23 10.04
N LEU A 185 6.88 -3.58 9.81
CA LEU A 185 6.50 -2.97 8.53
C LEU A 185 7.19 -1.61 8.28
N MET A 186 7.98 -1.10 9.24
CA MET A 186 8.77 0.13 9.09
C MET A 186 10.06 -0.14 8.30
N TYR A 187 9.90 -0.53 7.04
CA TYR A 187 10.99 -1.00 6.21
C TYR A 187 12.06 0.07 5.95
N PHE A 188 11.73 1.36 5.98
CA PHE A 188 12.72 2.42 5.73
C PHE A 188 13.74 2.56 6.87
N HIS A 189 13.40 2.04 8.05
CA HIS A 189 14.26 2.02 9.24
C HIS A 189 14.84 0.65 9.55
N PHE A 190 14.14 -0.44 9.20
CA PHE A 190 14.55 -1.79 9.58
C PHE A 190 14.99 -2.69 8.43
N SER A 191 14.61 -2.43 7.17
CA SER A 191 15.05 -3.25 6.03
C SER A 191 16.53 -3.01 5.71
N PRO A 192 17.39 -4.04 5.74
CA PRO A 192 18.81 -3.89 5.39
C PRO A 192 19.03 -3.31 3.98
N GLY A 193 18.17 -3.69 3.02
CA GLY A 193 18.25 -3.22 1.64
C GLY A 193 17.98 -1.71 1.52
N LEU A 194 16.90 -1.23 2.14
CA LEU A 194 16.57 0.20 2.11
C LEU A 194 17.59 1.04 2.88
N LYS A 195 18.10 0.53 4.01
CA LYS A 195 19.20 1.18 4.75
C LYS A 195 20.47 1.30 3.90
N GLN A 196 20.78 0.30 3.09
CA GLN A 196 21.94 0.36 2.19
C GLN A 196 21.76 1.42 1.09
N ILE A 197 20.55 1.57 0.54
CA ILE A 197 20.24 2.61 -0.45
C ILE A 197 20.41 4.00 0.18
N LYS A 198 19.79 4.24 1.35
CA LYS A 198 19.92 5.49 2.11
C LYS A 198 21.38 5.86 2.36
N LYS A 199 22.16 4.89 2.85
CA LYS A 199 23.60 5.06 3.11
C LYS A 199 24.38 5.45 1.86
N LYS A 200 24.10 4.82 0.70
CA LYS A 200 24.78 5.15 -0.57
C LYS A 200 24.42 6.54 -1.08
N ALA A 201 23.19 7.00 -0.81
CA ALA A 201 22.71 8.30 -1.21
C ALA A 201 23.03 9.43 -0.22
N GLY A 202 23.58 9.11 0.96
CA GLY A 202 23.84 10.10 2.01
C GLY A 202 22.58 10.59 2.74
N VAL A 203 21.50 9.82 2.70
CA VAL A 203 20.23 10.11 3.39
C VAL A 203 20.24 9.42 4.75
N GLN A 204 19.83 10.13 5.81
CA GLN A 204 19.68 9.56 7.16
C GLN A 204 18.34 8.85 7.34
#